data_AF-J3G0S0-F1
#
_entry.id   AF-J3G0S0-F1
#
_cell.length_a   1.000
_cell.length_b   1.000
_cell.length_c   1.000
_cell.angle_alpha   90.00
_cell.angle_beta   90.00
_cell.angle_gamma   90.00
#
_symmetry.space_group_name_H-M   'P 1'
#
loop_
_entity.id
_entity.type
_entity.pdbx_description
1 polymer ?
#
loop_
_entity_poly.entity_id
_entity_poly.type
_entity_poly.pdbx_seq_one_letter_code
_entity_poly.pdbx_strand_id
1 'polypeptide(L)'
;MRKTWIALIPLVVAGIAHSAQAKELASNDQYMCSWGAGTAARAQELKLSGVSLYAARQKIQVYKFAKSWMRMMALGITEQTYDSPSRLKPTAVRQSFYEDCVRYKLARK
;
A
#
# COMPACT_ATOMS: atom_id res chain seq x y z
N MET A 1 58.54 37.95 -21.43
CA MET A 1 57.64 37.65 -20.31
C MET A 1 56.19 37.80 -20.78
N ARG A 2 55.46 36.69 -21.03
CA ARG A 2 54.04 36.70 -21.45
C ARG A 2 53.23 36.06 -20.32
N LYS A 3 52.31 36.85 -19.74
CA LYS A 3 51.49 36.49 -18.58
C LYS A 3 50.51 35.37 -18.97
N THR A 4 50.66 34.19 -18.39
CA THR A 4 49.69 33.09 -18.45
C THR A 4 48.53 33.42 -17.52
N TRP A 5 47.35 33.70 -18.09
CA TRP A 5 46.12 33.81 -17.34
C TRP A 5 45.52 32.42 -17.19
N ILE A 6 45.65 31.86 -15.98
CA ILE A 6 44.99 30.61 -15.60
C ILE A 6 43.51 30.96 -15.35
N ALA A 7 42.65 30.62 -16.31
CA ALA A 7 41.21 30.68 -16.12
C ALA A 7 40.77 29.51 -15.23
N LEU A 8 40.46 29.79 -13.97
CA LEU A 8 39.80 28.85 -13.07
C LEU A 8 38.31 28.79 -13.43
N ILE A 9 37.87 27.66 -13.99
CA ILE A 9 36.46 27.37 -14.24
C ILE A 9 35.89 26.73 -12.96
N PRO A 10 34.89 27.33 -12.29
CA PRO A 10 34.19 26.65 -11.21
C PRO A 10 33.23 25.61 -11.81
N LEU A 11 33.52 24.34 -11.56
CA LEU A 11 32.64 23.21 -11.86
C LEU A 11 31.45 23.23 -10.90
N VAL A 12 30.36 23.90 -11.28
CA VAL A 12 29.10 23.86 -10.54
C VAL A 12 28.41 22.53 -10.85
N VAL A 13 28.58 21.54 -9.95
CA VAL A 13 27.73 20.34 -9.94
C VAL A 13 26.37 20.77 -9.41
N ALA A 14 25.45 21.08 -10.32
CA ALA A 14 24.04 21.15 -10.00
C ALA A 14 23.56 19.73 -9.66
N GLY A 15 23.57 19.39 -8.37
CA GLY A 15 22.89 18.21 -7.88
C GLY A 15 21.41 18.37 -8.20
N ILE A 16 20.92 17.66 -9.22
CA ILE A 16 19.50 17.52 -9.47
C ILE A 16 18.98 16.68 -8.30
N ALA A 17 18.61 17.36 -7.21
CA ALA A 17 17.76 16.80 -6.21
C ALA A 17 16.48 16.40 -6.95
N HIS A 18 16.38 15.13 -7.30
CA HIS A 18 15.11 14.51 -7.61
C HIS A 18 14.32 14.61 -6.31
N SER A 19 13.66 15.75 -6.11
CA SER A 19 12.42 15.77 -5.36
C SER A 19 11.54 14.78 -6.10
N ALA A 20 11.55 13.53 -5.62
CA ALA A 20 10.47 12.60 -5.85
C ALA A 20 9.24 13.35 -5.37
N GLN A 21 8.60 14.09 -6.29
CA GLN A 21 7.29 14.64 -6.04
C GLN A 21 6.47 13.41 -5.73
N ALA A 22 6.15 13.25 -4.44
CA ALA A 22 5.17 12.29 -3.99
C ALA A 22 3.89 12.70 -4.71
N LYS A 23 3.68 12.11 -5.89
CA LYS A 23 2.53 12.35 -6.76
C LYS A 23 1.34 12.01 -5.87
N GLU A 24 0.67 13.02 -5.34
CA GLU A 24 -0.31 12.81 -4.28
C GLU A 24 -1.34 11.81 -4.78
N LEU A 25 -1.49 10.72 -4.03
CA LEU A 25 -2.43 9.68 -4.42
C LEU A 25 -3.82 10.29 -4.34
N ALA A 26 -4.67 10.07 -5.35
CA ALA A 26 -6.00 10.66 -5.36
C ALA A 26 -6.75 10.23 -4.09
N SER A 27 -7.53 11.12 -3.47
CA SER A 27 -8.22 10.84 -2.20
C SER A 27 -9.00 9.51 -2.22
N ASN A 28 -9.63 9.18 -3.35
CA ASN A 28 -10.31 7.91 -3.53
C ASN A 28 -9.37 6.70 -3.52
N ASP A 29 -8.18 6.79 -4.14
CA ASP A 29 -7.20 5.70 -4.11
C ASP A 29 -6.61 5.52 -2.70
N GLN A 30 -6.34 6.61 -1.97
CA GLN A 30 -5.93 6.54 -0.57
C GLN A 30 -7.00 5.86 0.31
N TYR A 31 -8.27 6.21 0.08
CA TYR A 31 -9.40 5.55 0.75
C TYR A 31 -9.44 4.05 0.43
N MET A 32 -9.28 3.66 -0.84
CA MET A 32 -9.27 2.24 -1.22
C MET A 32 -8.12 1.48 -0.54
N CYS A 33 -6.91 2.05 -0.51
CA CYS A 33 -5.76 1.41 0.13
C CYS A 33 -5.93 1.29 1.65
N SER A 34 -6.39 2.35 2.32
CA SER A 34 -6.60 2.34 3.77
C SER A 34 -7.75 1.42 4.20
N TRP A 35 -8.83 1.35 3.41
CA TRP A 35 -9.93 0.43 3.62
C TRP A 35 -9.52 -1.03 3.39
N GLY A 36 -8.78 -1.30 2.30
CA GLY A 36 -8.26 -2.64 2.00
C GLY A 36 -7.31 -3.13 3.09
N ALA A 37 -6.42 -2.26 3.58
CA ALA A 37 -5.52 -2.55 4.68
C ALA A 37 -6.25 -2.92 5.98
N GLY A 38 -7.36 -2.23 6.29
CA GLY A 38 -8.21 -2.57 7.43
C GLY A 38 -8.87 -3.94 7.27
N THR A 39 -9.30 -4.26 6.05
CA THR A 39 -9.91 -5.55 5.73
C THR A 39 -8.90 -6.69 5.84
N ALA A 40 -7.68 -6.51 5.34
CA ALA A 40 -6.59 -7.49 5.46
C ALA A 40 -6.21 -7.73 6.93
N ALA A 41 -6.07 -6.66 7.72
CA ALA A 41 -5.80 -6.75 9.14
C ALA A 41 -6.89 -7.52 9.89
N ARG A 42 -8.17 -7.24 9.60
CA ARG A 42 -9.29 -7.95 10.21
C ARG A 42 -9.34 -9.41 9.80
N ALA A 43 -9.05 -9.72 8.54
CA ALA A 43 -8.95 -11.11 8.07
C ALA A 43 -7.82 -11.85 8.80
N GLN A 44 -6.66 -11.20 8.99
CA GLN A 44 -5.53 -11.77 9.73
C GLN A 44 -5.87 -12.01 11.20
N GLU A 45 -6.58 -11.07 11.84
CA GLU A 45 -7.05 -11.22 13.22
C GLU A 45 -7.97 -12.43 13.35
N LEU A 46 -8.95 -12.58 12.44
CA LEU A 46 -9.87 -13.71 12.40
C LEU A 46 -9.10 -15.03 12.23
N LYS A 47 -8.16 -15.08 11.28
CA LYS A 47 -7.30 -16.24 11.04
C LYS A 47 -6.49 -16.63 12.27
N LEU A 48 -5.86 -15.67 12.94
CA LEU A 48 -5.08 -15.91 14.16
C LEU A 48 -5.97 -16.35 15.34
N SER A 49 -7.22 -15.92 15.37
CA SER A 49 -8.22 -16.37 16.36
C SER A 49 -8.81 -17.76 16.05
N GLY A 50 -8.34 -18.45 15.01
CA GLY A 50 -8.80 -19.79 14.63
C GLY A 50 -10.13 -19.82 13.89
N VAL A 51 -10.67 -18.67 13.48
CA VAL A 51 -11.89 -18.62 12.65
C VAL A 51 -11.57 -19.18 11.27
N SER A 52 -12.36 -20.13 10.78
CA SER A 52 -12.16 -20.71 9.46
C SER A 52 -12.44 -19.71 8.33
N LEU A 53 -11.80 -19.91 7.18
CA LEU A 53 -12.04 -19.10 5.98
C LEU A 53 -13.52 -19.14 5.56
N TYR A 54 -14.18 -20.29 5.72
CA TYR A 54 -15.60 -20.44 5.44
C TYR A 54 -16.46 -19.51 6.31
N ALA A 55 -16.24 -19.52 7.63
CA ALA A 55 -16.97 -18.65 8.55
C ALA A 55 -16.67 -17.16 8.28
N ALA A 56 -15.43 -16.82 7.93
CA ALA A 56 -15.08 -15.45 7.52
C ALA A 56 -15.83 -15.01 6.24
N ARG A 57 -15.91 -15.88 5.22
CA ARG A 57 -16.67 -15.63 3.98
C ARG A 57 -18.16 -15.40 4.26
N GLN A 58 -18.77 -16.24 5.11
CA GLN A 58 -20.18 -16.06 5.48
C GLN A 58 -20.44 -14.69 6.14
N LYS A 59 -19.57 -14.28 7.08
CA LYS A 59 -19.67 -12.95 7.72
C LYS A 59 -19.61 -11.82 6.69
N ILE A 60 -18.73 -11.93 5.69
CA ILE A 60 -18.63 -10.96 4.59
C ILE A 60 -19.89 -10.97 3.73
N GLN A 61 -20.49 -12.12 3.44
CA GLN A 61 -21.69 -12.21 2.62
C GLN A 61 -22.91 -11.52 3.24
N VAL A 62 -23.09 -11.61 4.56
CA VAL A 62 -24.22 -10.98 5.25
C VAL A 62 -23.97 -9.52 5.65
N TYR A 63 -22.72 -9.05 5.58
CA TYR A 63 -22.37 -7.67 5.91
C TYR A 63 -22.98 -6.67 4.91
N LYS A 64 -23.43 -5.52 5.42
CA LYS A 64 -23.94 -4.41 4.61
C LYS A 64 -22.80 -3.44 4.28
N PHE A 65 -22.33 -3.49 3.03
CA PHE A 65 -21.28 -2.60 2.54
C PHE A 65 -21.83 -1.28 2.02
N ALA A 66 -21.06 -0.21 2.18
CA ALA A 66 -21.42 1.13 1.69
C ALA A 66 -21.34 1.26 0.16
N LYS A 67 -20.47 0.48 -0.49
CA LYS A 67 -20.30 0.46 -1.95
C LYS A 67 -20.37 -0.98 -2.47
N SER A 68 -20.96 -1.17 -3.64
CA SER A 68 -21.21 -2.50 -4.24
C SER A 68 -19.93 -3.33 -4.44
N TRP A 69 -18.83 -2.69 -4.82
CA TRP A 69 -17.55 -3.35 -5.07
C TRP A 69 -16.85 -3.89 -3.81
N MET A 70 -17.19 -3.35 -2.63
CA MET A 70 -16.46 -3.66 -1.39
C MET A 70 -16.63 -5.13 -0.98
N ARG A 71 -17.79 -5.74 -1.25
CA ARG A 71 -18.03 -7.15 -0.90
C ARG A 71 -17.04 -8.07 -1.60
N MET A 72 -16.93 -7.94 -2.92
CA MET A 72 -16.03 -8.77 -3.72
C MET A 72 -14.56 -8.53 -3.35
N MET A 73 -14.18 -7.27 -3.13
CA MET A 73 -12.83 -6.94 -2.64
C MET A 73 -12.55 -7.54 -1.26
N ALA A 74 -13.50 -7.49 -0.32
CA ALA A 74 -13.33 -8.05 1.01
C ALA A 74 -13.17 -9.57 0.96
N LEU A 75 -13.93 -10.26 0.10
CA LEU A 75 -13.77 -11.69 -0.15
C LEU A 75 -12.35 -11.99 -0.65
N GLY A 76 -11.91 -11.32 -1.72
CA GLY A 76 -10.57 -11.56 -2.30
C GLY A 76 -9.42 -11.28 -1.32
N ILE A 77 -9.46 -10.16 -0.59
CA ILE A 77 -8.46 -9.83 0.43
C ILE A 77 -8.43 -10.88 1.53
N THR A 78 -9.60 -11.34 1.98
CA THR A 78 -9.71 -12.36 3.03
C THR A 78 -9.14 -13.68 2.55
N GLU A 79 -9.46 -14.11 1.33
CA GLU A 79 -8.91 -15.34 0.75
C GLU A 79 -7.39 -15.30 0.68
N GLN A 80 -6.80 -14.23 0.14
CA GLN A 80 -5.35 -14.05 0.08
C GLN A 80 -4.70 -14.03 1.47
N THR A 81 -5.33 -13.38 2.45
CA THR A 81 -4.81 -13.33 3.83
C THR A 81 -4.81 -14.71 4.49
N TYR A 82 -5.84 -15.52 4.23
CA TYR A 82 -5.93 -16.89 4.74
C TYR A 82 -4.98 -17.85 4.05
N ASP A 83 -4.79 -17.71 2.74
CA ASP A 83 -3.90 -18.55 1.93
C ASP A 83 -2.42 -18.33 2.25
N SER A 84 -2.04 -17.11 2.63
CA SER A 84 -0.67 -16.82 3.09
C SER A 84 -0.29 -17.68 4.31
N PRO A 85 0.92 -18.25 4.43
CA PRO A 85 1.35 -18.92 5.66
C PRO A 85 1.67 -17.94 6.81
N SER A 86 1.66 -16.63 6.53
CA SER A 86 2.05 -15.59 7.48
C SER A 86 1.19 -15.57 8.74
N ARG A 87 1.86 -15.45 9.89
CA ARG A 87 1.27 -15.17 11.21
C ARG A 87 1.67 -13.79 11.75
N LEU A 88 1.97 -12.84 10.86
CA LEU A 88 2.23 -11.46 11.25
C LEU A 88 1.06 -10.90 12.05
N LYS A 89 1.37 -9.97 12.97
CA LYS A 89 0.36 -9.24 13.74
C LYS A 89 -0.56 -8.46 12.78
N PRO A 90 -1.87 -8.34 13.08
CA PRO A 90 -2.81 -7.60 12.24
C PRO A 90 -2.36 -6.17 11.91
N THR A 91 -1.70 -5.49 12.84
CA THR A 91 -1.15 -4.13 12.63
C THR A 91 -0.03 -4.10 11.58
N ALA A 92 0.85 -5.11 11.57
CA ALA A 92 1.90 -5.23 10.56
C ALA A 92 1.30 -5.50 9.17
N VAL A 93 0.31 -6.39 9.08
CA VAL A 93 -0.43 -6.65 7.83
C VAL A 93 -1.14 -5.40 7.33
N ARG A 94 -1.75 -4.62 8.22
CA ARG A 94 -2.37 -3.33 7.87
C ARG A 94 -1.36 -2.40 7.19
N GLN A 95 -0.18 -2.25 7.81
CA GLN A 95 0.85 -1.34 7.31
C GLN A 95 1.38 -1.80 5.96
N SER A 96 1.81 -3.07 5.85
CA SER A 96 2.40 -3.58 4.61
C SER A 96 1.40 -3.55 3.46
N PHE A 97 0.14 -3.94 3.70
CA PHE A 97 -0.91 -3.87 2.68
C PHE A 97 -1.12 -2.45 2.17
N TYR A 98 -1.16 -1.47 3.08
CA TYR A 98 -1.36 -0.08 2.72
C TYR A 98 -0.22 0.42 1.84
N GLU A 99 1.03 0.18 2.26
CA GLU A 99 2.23 0.56 1.53
C GLU A 99 2.29 -0.08 0.14
N ASP A 100 2.02 -1.38 0.04
CA ASP A 100 2.00 -2.11 -1.23
C ASP A 100 0.92 -1.57 -2.17
N CYS A 101 -0.27 -1.29 -1.66
CA CYS A 101 -1.36 -0.71 -2.45
C CYS A 101 -1.00 0.69 -2.98
N VAL A 102 -0.44 1.55 -2.12
CA VAL A 102 0.01 2.89 -2.52
C VAL A 102 1.09 2.80 -3.58
N ARG A 103 2.10 1.94 -3.37
CA ARG A 103 3.19 1.73 -4.32
C ARG A 103 2.68 1.25 -5.68
N TYR A 104 1.78 0.28 -5.69
CA TYR A 104 1.15 -0.23 -6.91
C TYR A 104 0.37 0.85 -7.65
N LYS A 105 -0.41 1.68 -6.93
CA LYS A 105 -1.19 2.76 -7.53
C LYS A 105 -0.31 3.86 -8.11
N LEU A 106 0.78 4.21 -7.44
CA LEU A 106 1.76 5.18 -7.94
C LEU A 106 2.49 4.67 -9.19
N ALA A 107 2.84 3.39 -9.24
CA ALA A 107 3.52 2.79 -10.39
C ALA A 107 2.66 2.71 -11.66
N ARG A 108 1.32 2.78 -11.52
CA ARG A 108 0.37 2.75 -12.65
C ARG A 108 -0.10 4.13 -13.12
N LYS A 109 0.37 5.21 -12.49
CA LYS A 109 0.04 6.60 -12.82
C LYS A 109 1.14 7.26 -13.63
#